data_AF-A0A090MNL8-F1
#
_entry.id   AF-A0A090MNL8-F1
#
_cell.length_a   1.000
_cell.length_b   1.000
_cell.length_c   1.000
_cell.angle_alpha   90.00
_cell.angle_beta   90.00
_cell.angle_gamma   90.00
#
_symmetry.space_group_name_H-M   'P 1'
#
loop_
_entity.id
_entity.type
_entity.pdbx_description
1 polymer ?
#
loop_
_entity_poly.entity_id
_entity_poly.type
_entity_poly.pdbx_seq_one_letter_code
_entity_poly.pdbx_strand_id
1 'polypeptide(L)'
;MRQERAHAFLDLLANYQNIRNQTRAIILVGDRRWNLRLTNGMDVRLPETGTEAALATLVKLDSDEQLLSRDITSIDLRLPDRVTVRLSEDAAKARADAIAASKPKRKAGDA
;
A
#
# COMPACT_ATOMS: atom_id res chain seq x y z
N MET A 1 -7.68 1.56 27.55
CA MET A 1 -7.82 0.49 26.54
C MET A 1 -7.81 1.00 25.09
N ARG A 2 -8.90 1.52 24.49
CA ARG A 2 -8.88 2.01 23.08
C ARG A 2 -8.14 3.34 22.91
N GLN A 3 -8.35 4.29 23.84
CA GLN A 3 -7.74 5.61 23.79
C GLN A 3 -6.20 5.56 23.91
N GLU A 4 -5.67 4.73 24.80
CA GLU A 4 -4.22 4.51 24.97
C GLU A 4 -3.58 3.93 23.70
N ARG A 5 -4.23 2.96 23.03
CA ARG A 5 -3.73 2.42 21.75
C ARG A 5 -3.74 3.46 20.65
N ALA A 6 -4.75 4.33 20.62
CA ALA A 6 -4.81 5.42 19.67
C ALA A 6 -3.67 6.43 19.90
N HIS A 7 -3.40 6.81 21.15
CA HIS A 7 -2.29 7.70 21.49
C HIS A 7 -0.94 7.07 21.12
N ALA A 8 -0.70 5.83 21.54
CA ALA A 8 0.54 5.12 21.20
C ALA A 8 0.75 5.00 19.68
N PHE A 9 -0.32 4.78 18.91
CA PHE A 9 -0.23 4.74 17.45
C PHE A 9 0.04 6.13 16.85
N LEU A 10 -0.57 7.19 17.40
CA LEU A 10 -0.32 8.57 16.96
C LEU A 10 1.11 9.00 17.23
N ASP A 11 1.68 8.59 18.37
CA ASP A 11 3.08 8.84 18.74
C ASP A 11 4.02 8.10 17.80
N LEU A 12 3.73 6.83 17.51
CA LEU A 12 4.47 6.06 16.50
C LEU A 12 4.42 6.75 15.12
N LEU A 13 3.23 7.16 14.67
CA LEU A 13 3.06 7.81 13.37
C LEU A 13 3.73 9.19 13.33
N ALA A 14 3.92 9.87 14.47
CA ALA A 14 4.68 11.12 14.56
C ALA A 14 6.17 10.94 14.21
N ASN A 15 6.72 9.73 14.30
CA ASN A 15 8.09 9.47 13.85
C ASN A 15 8.21 9.39 12.31
N TYR A 16 7.09 9.27 11.59
CA TYR A 16 7.01 9.12 10.13
C TYR A 16 6.26 10.30 9.50
N GLN A 17 6.86 11.48 9.56
CA GLN A 17 6.22 12.74 9.13
C GLN A 17 5.72 12.70 7.67
N ASN A 18 6.44 12.04 6.76
CA ASN A 18 6.03 11.90 5.36
C ASN A 18 4.70 11.12 5.21
N ILE A 19 4.49 10.07 6.00
CA ILE A 19 3.25 9.30 6.02
C ILE A 19 2.17 10.06 6.76
N ARG A 20 2.50 10.64 7.92
CA ARG A 20 1.58 11.42 8.75
C ARG A 20 0.96 12.57 7.97
N ASN A 21 1.76 13.34 7.23
CA ASN A 21 1.28 14.49 6.46
C ASN A 21 0.33 14.12 5.32
N GLN A 22 0.45 12.90 4.80
CA GLN A 22 -0.43 12.36 3.77
C GLN A 22 -1.64 11.62 4.37
N THR A 23 -1.67 11.39 5.68
CA THR A 23 -2.76 10.65 6.32
C THR A 23 -3.95 11.56 6.59
N ARG A 24 -5.10 11.22 6.00
CA ARG A 24 -6.39 11.89 6.26
C ARG A 24 -7.10 11.29 7.47
N ALA A 25 -7.05 9.97 7.61
CA ALA A 25 -7.70 9.27 8.73
C ALA A 25 -6.93 8.01 9.12
N ILE A 26 -7.03 7.68 10.41
CA ILE A 26 -6.49 6.46 10.99
C ILE A 26 -7.68 5.63 11.45
N ILE A 27 -7.78 4.40 10.96
CA ILE A 27 -8.95 3.53 11.14
C ILE A 27 -8.50 2.28 11.89
N LEU A 28 -9.11 2.03 13.06
CA LEU A 28 -8.92 0.79 13.80
C LEU A 28 -9.93 -0.26 13.32
N VAL A 29 -9.43 -1.35 12.75
CA VAL A 29 -10.23 -2.45 12.22
C VAL A 29 -10.25 -3.60 13.22
N GLY A 30 -11.46 -3.94 13.70
CA GLY A 30 -11.72 -5.05 14.60
C GLY A 30 -11.00 -4.96 15.96
N ASP A 31 -10.65 -3.74 16.40
CA ASP A 31 -9.85 -3.49 17.61
C ASP A 31 -8.43 -4.11 17.61
N ARG A 32 -7.83 -4.34 16.43
CA ARG A 32 -6.50 -4.97 16.31
C ARG A 32 -5.58 -4.44 15.21
N ARG A 33 -6.12 -4.10 14.04
CA ARG A 33 -5.31 -3.67 12.89
C ARG A 33 -5.56 -2.21 12.56
N TRP A 34 -4.51 -1.47 12.26
CA TRP A 34 -4.63 -0.09 11.82
C TRP A 34 -4.61 -0.02 10.29
N ASN A 35 -5.51 0.79 9.73
CA ASN A 35 -5.44 1.23 8.35
C ASN A 35 -5.25 2.74 8.32
N LEU A 36 -4.51 3.25 7.35
CA LEU A 36 -4.40 4.67 7.06
C LEU A 36 -5.16 4.97 5.77
N ARG A 37 -6.06 5.94 5.83
CA ARG A 37 -6.63 6.55 4.63
C ARG A 37 -5.78 7.77 4.29
N LEU A 38 -5.18 7.78 3.11
CA LEU A 38 -4.38 8.91 2.65
C LEU A 38 -5.25 10.00 2.03
N THR A 39 -4.68 11.20 1.89
CA THR A 39 -5.36 12.39 1.36
C THR A 39 -5.79 12.23 -0.10
N ASN A 40 -5.03 11.47 -0.89
CA ASN A 40 -5.32 11.07 -2.27
C ASN A 40 -6.35 9.92 -2.40
N GLY A 41 -6.90 9.43 -1.28
CA GLY A 41 -7.90 8.37 -1.27
C GLY A 41 -7.34 6.95 -1.16
N MET A 42 -6.01 6.76 -1.28
CA MET A 42 -5.34 5.46 -1.14
C MET A 42 -5.48 4.90 0.28
N ASP A 43 -5.67 3.58 0.39
CA ASP A 43 -5.64 2.87 1.67
C ASP A 43 -4.30 2.17 1.92
N VAL A 44 -3.71 2.37 3.10
CA VAL A 44 -2.56 1.60 3.59
C VAL A 44 -3.03 0.68 4.70
N ARG A 45 -2.80 -0.63 4.58
CA ARG A 45 -3.21 -1.65 5.58
C ARG A 45 -2.00 -2.15 6.34
N LEU A 46 -1.98 -1.91 7.65
CA LEU A 46 -0.85 -2.26 8.50
C LEU A 46 -1.05 -3.63 9.16
N PRO A 47 0.04 -4.35 9.45
CA PRO A 47 -0.02 -5.57 10.23
C PRO A 47 -0.42 -5.26 11.68
N GLU A 48 -0.92 -6.28 12.37
CA GLU A 48 -1.24 -6.19 13.80
C GLU A 48 0.01 -6.10 14.68
N THR A 49 1.08 -6.77 14.26
CA THR A 49 2.40 -6.76 14.92
C THR A 49 3.44 -6.21 13.93
N GLY A 50 4.52 -5.60 14.45
CA GLY A 50 5.57 -5.04 13.58
C GLY A 50 5.13 -3.81 12.77
N THR A 51 4.15 -3.06 13.26
CA THR A 51 3.61 -1.85 12.61
C THR A 51 4.70 -0.81 12.30
N GLU A 52 5.67 -0.63 13.20
CA GLU A 52 6.82 0.26 12.99
C GLU A 52 7.68 -0.17 11.79
N ALA A 53 8.04 -1.45 11.71
CA ALA A 53 8.79 -1.99 10.58
C ALA A 53 8.02 -1.86 9.26
N ALA A 54 6.70 -2.03 9.28
CA ALA A 54 5.84 -1.80 8.11
C ALA A 54 5.84 -0.33 7.67
N LEU A 55 5.76 0.62 8.60
CA LEU A 55 5.86 2.06 8.30
C LEU A 55 7.24 2.41 7.74
N ALA A 56 8.32 1.88 8.32
CA ALA A 56 9.67 2.08 7.79
C ALA A 56 9.81 1.52 6.36
N THR A 57 9.24 0.34 6.09
CA THR A 57 9.21 -0.25 4.75
C THR A 57 8.44 0.63 3.78
N LEU A 58 7.29 1.18 4.20
CA LEU A 58 6.51 2.09 3.38
C LEU A 58 7.28 3.37 3.02
N VAL A 59 7.96 3.98 3.99
CA VAL A 59 8.80 5.18 3.75
C VAL A 59 9.92 4.86 2.77
N LYS A 60 10.57 3.71 2.91
CA LYS A 60 11.63 3.28 2.00
C LYS A 60 11.09 3.11 0.58
N LEU A 61 10.00 2.35 0.41
CA LEU A 61 9.40 2.13 -0.91
C LEU A 61 8.88 3.42 -1.55
N ASP A 62 8.35 4.34 -0.76
CA ASP A 62 7.94 5.65 -1.26
C ASP A 62 9.14 6.50 -1.70
N SER A 63 10.25 6.45 -0.96
CA SER A 63 11.47 7.17 -1.31
C SER A 63 12.14 6.60 -2.58
N ASP A 64 12.17 5.27 -2.71
CA ASP A 64 12.86 4.57 -3.79
C ASP A 64 12.01 4.52 -5.08
N GLU A 65 10.70 4.32 -4.97
CA GLU A 65 9.80 4.05 -6.11
C GLU A 65 8.64 5.03 -6.27
N GLN A 66 8.57 6.05 -5.40
CA GLN A 66 7.49 7.06 -5.37
C GLN A 66 6.11 6.43 -5.20
N LEU A 67 6.06 5.35 -4.41
CA LEU A 67 4.91 4.45 -4.31
C LEU A 67 3.60 5.18 -3.99
N LEU A 68 3.59 6.18 -3.11
CA LEU A 68 2.38 6.88 -2.69
C LEU A 68 1.81 7.81 -3.77
N SER A 69 2.58 8.13 -4.80
CA SER A 69 2.18 8.94 -5.95
C SER A 69 1.77 8.13 -7.18
N ARG A 70 1.95 6.81 -7.15
CA ARG A 70 1.59 5.92 -8.26
C ARG A 70 0.08 5.75 -8.38
N ASP A 71 -0.35 5.28 -9.56
CA ASP A 71 -1.74 4.97 -9.85
C ASP A 71 -2.19 3.65 -9.21
N ILE A 72 -2.28 3.68 -7.89
CA ILE A 72 -2.64 2.56 -7.01
C ILE A 72 -3.71 3.01 -6.01
N THR A 73 -4.63 2.11 -5.70
CA THR A 73 -5.78 2.34 -4.81
C THR A 73 -5.53 1.83 -3.39
N SER A 74 -4.65 0.85 -3.21
CA SER A 74 -4.29 0.35 -1.88
C SER A 74 -2.93 -0.31 -1.80
N ILE A 75 -2.27 -0.17 -0.65
CA ILE A 75 -1.03 -0.86 -0.27
C ILE A 75 -1.32 -1.74 0.95
N ASP A 76 -0.95 -3.02 0.89
CA ASP A 76 -1.13 -3.99 1.96
C ASP A 76 0.22 -4.48 2.48
N LEU A 77 0.48 -4.18 3.75
CA LEU A 77 1.70 -4.51 4.48
C LEU A 77 1.47 -5.60 5.54
N ARG A 78 0.32 -6.28 5.50
CA ARG A 78 -0.05 -7.28 6.52
C ARG A 78 0.76 -8.57 6.41
N LEU A 79 1.39 -8.81 5.26
CA LEU A 79 2.26 -9.95 5.04
C LEU A 79 3.71 -9.52 5.34
N PRO A 80 4.44 -10.22 6.21
CA PRO A 80 5.78 -9.81 6.62
C PRO A 80 6.83 -9.99 5.53
N ASP A 81 6.59 -10.87 4.56
CA ASP A 81 7.53 -11.25 3.50
C ASP A 81 7.32 -10.51 2.17
N ARG A 82 6.23 -9.73 2.04
CA ARG A 82 5.88 -9.07 0.78
C ARG A 82 4.97 -7.86 0.97
N VAL A 83 5.06 -6.93 0.03
CA VAL A 83 4.13 -5.82 -0.12
C VAL A 83 3.19 -6.11 -1.28
N THR A 84 1.88 -5.98 -1.04
CA THR A 84 0.88 -6.16 -2.10
C THR A 84 0.26 -4.81 -2.44
N VAL A 85 0.18 -4.50 -3.73
CA VAL A 85 -0.44 -3.26 -4.21
C VAL A 85 -1.65 -3.57 -5.09
N ARG A 86 -2.64 -2.70 -5.06
CA ARG A 86 -3.80 -2.75 -5.96
C ARG A 86 -3.75 -1.55 -6.88
N LEU A 87 -3.65 -1.80 -8.18
CA LEU A 87 -3.72 -0.76 -9.22
C LEU A 87 -5.11 -0.11 -9.24
N SER A 88 -5.20 1.10 -9.79
CA SER A 88 -6.48 1.62 -10.27
C SER A 88 -7.03 0.76 -11.42
N GLU A 89 -8.30 0.93 -11.75
CA GLU A 89 -8.89 0.24 -12.90
C GLU A 89 -8.18 0.60 -14.21
N ASP A 90 -7.83 1.88 -14.38
CA ASP A 90 -7.13 2.38 -15.56
C ASP A 90 -5.71 1.80 -15.66
N ALA A 91 -4.94 1.83 -14.57
CA ALA A 91 -3.61 1.22 -14.53
C ALA A 91 -3.65 -0.29 -14.72
N ALA A 92 -4.66 -0.98 -14.18
CA ALA A 92 -4.85 -2.42 -14.37
C ALA A 92 -5.13 -2.74 -15.84
N LYS A 93 -5.97 -1.95 -16.51
CA LYS A 93 -6.26 -2.09 -17.94
C LYS A 93 -5.01 -1.87 -18.80
N ALA A 94 -4.30 -0.75 -18.57
CA ALA A 94 -3.06 -0.45 -19.29
C ALA A 94 -2.03 -1.59 -19.15
N ARG A 95 -1.92 -2.17 -17.94
CA ARG A 95 -1.04 -3.31 -17.69
C ARG A 95 -1.49 -4.57 -18.45
N ALA A 96 -2.79 -4.85 -18.48
CA ALA A 96 -3.34 -6.00 -19.20
C ALA A 96 -3.10 -5.88 -20.72
N ASP A 97 -3.32 -4.69 -21.29
CA ASP A 97 -3.10 -4.41 -22.70
C ASP A 97 -1.61 -4.56 -23.08
N ALA A 98 -0.70 -4.06 -22.24
CA ALA A 98 0.75 -4.24 -22.44
C ALA A 98 1.17 -5.72 -22.41
N ILE A 99 0.61 -6.52 -21.50
CA ILE A 99 0.87 -7.97 -21.41
C ILE A 99 0.29 -8.70 -22.63
N ALA A 100 -0.89 -8.30 -23.11
CA ALA A 100 -1.51 -8.88 -24.30
C ALA A 100 -0.68 -8.57 -25.56
N ALA A 101 -0.18 -7.35 -25.70
CA ALA A 101 0.68 -6.93 -26.80
C ALA A 101 2.06 -7.63 -26.79
N SER A 102 2.58 -8.00 -25.62
CA SER A 102 3.88 -8.67 -25.49
C SER A 102 3.82 -10.20 -25.65
N LYS A 103 2.63 -10.81 -25.78
CA LYS A 103 2.52 -12.26 -26.02
C LYS A 103 2.92 -12.58 -27.47
N PRO A 104 3.94 -13.42 -27.72
CA PRO A 104 4.27 -13.83 -29.08
C PRO A 104 3.09 -14.60 -29.67
N LYS A 105 2.62 -14.19 -30.86
CA LYS A 105 1.76 -15.03 -31.70
C LYS A 105 2.51 -16.33 -31.92
N ARG A 106 2.06 -17.43 -31.29
CA ARG A 106 2.47 -18.77 -31.71
C ARG A 106 2.15 -18.85 -33.20
N LYS A 107 3.19 -18.83 -34.05
CA LYS A 107 3.05 -19.30 -35.44
C LYS A 107 2.58 -20.75 -35.29
N ALA A 108 1.30 -20.99 -35.58
CA ALA A 108 0.85 -22.33 -35.91
C ALA A 108 1.71 -22.74 -37.12
N GLY A 109 2.67 -23.64 -36.88
CA GLY A 109 3.51 -24.17 -37.94
C GLY A 109 2.62 -24.97 -38.87
N ASP A 110 2.67 -24.61 -40.15
CA ASP A 110 2.31 -25.50 -41.25
C ASP A 110 3.14 -26.79 -41.11
N ALA A 111 2.45 -27.94 -41.02
CA ALA A 111 2.97 -29.28 -41.32
C ALA A 111 1.80 -30.20 -41.66
#